data_AF-A0A420VUY3-F1
#
_entry.id   AF-A0A420VUY3-F1
#
_cell.length_a   1.000
_cell.length_b   1.000
_cell.length_c   1.000
_cell.angle_alpha   90.00
_cell.angle_beta   90.00
_cell.angle_gamma   90.00
#
_symmetry.space_group_name_H-M   'P 1'
#
loop_
_entity.id
_entity.type
_entity.pdbx_description
1 polymer ?
#
loop_
_entity_poly.entity_id
_entity_poly.type
_entity_poly.pdbx_seq_one_letter_code
_entity_poly.pdbx_strand_id
1 'polypeptide(L)'
;MRTTAQAKDGDFFISDWLRNRNTVKYLGIWESIYNPLFNYGEFAVIKSQAGLNSYKISVKDWVEKTNAIGLKATAGRYGGTYAHPDIAFEFGMWISPHFKIYLIKEFQRLKDEENDRLKLNWGLQRTLAKVNYHIHTDAIKENLIPSEITKQQANSVYASEADILNVALFGMTAKQWRDTNPDKKGNIRDYTIIEQLVVLSNMESINALLIQQDLPQNERLIQLNKVAVTQMKSLVENKAVKKLK
;
A
#
# COMPACT_ATOMS: atom_id res chain seq x y z
N MET A 1 -38.82 -16.26 -10.78
CA MET A 1 -39.86 -15.28 -11.18
C MET A 1 -39.31 -14.54 -12.40
N ARG A 2 -39.88 -14.77 -13.60
CA ARG A 2 -39.47 -14.10 -14.84
C ARG A 2 -40.10 -12.71 -14.86
N THR A 3 -39.29 -11.66 -14.88
CA THR A 3 -39.72 -10.30 -15.18
C THR A 3 -39.15 -9.89 -16.53
N THR A 4 -39.92 -10.15 -17.58
CA THR A 4 -39.78 -9.51 -18.88
C THR A 4 -40.34 -8.09 -18.77
N ALA A 5 -39.50 -7.14 -18.37
CA ALA A 5 -39.72 -5.72 -18.56
C ALA A 5 -38.37 -5.08 -18.90
N GLN A 6 -38.38 -4.10 -19.83
CA GLN A 6 -37.29 -3.17 -20.12
C GLN A 6 -36.11 -3.66 -20.98
N ALA A 7 -36.37 -4.04 -22.23
CA ALA A 7 -35.35 -3.89 -23.29
C ALA A 7 -35.54 -2.59 -24.11
N LYS A 8 -36.78 -2.08 -24.23
CA LYS A 8 -37.09 -0.90 -25.06
C LYS A 8 -36.70 0.45 -24.43
N ASP A 9 -36.68 0.56 -23.11
CA ASP A 9 -36.33 1.82 -22.43
C ASP A 9 -34.80 2.02 -22.32
N GLY A 10 -34.02 0.93 -22.25
CA GLY A 10 -32.56 0.98 -22.08
C GLY A 10 -31.80 1.63 -23.25
N ASP A 11 -32.21 1.35 -24.48
CA ASP A 11 -31.60 1.94 -25.68
C ASP A 11 -31.82 3.46 -25.77
N PHE A 12 -32.94 3.96 -25.21
CA PHE A 12 -33.22 5.39 -25.15
C PHE A 12 -32.22 6.10 -24.22
N PHE A 13 -31.98 5.55 -23.02
CA PHE A 13 -31.03 6.10 -22.05
C PHE A 13 -29.59 6.11 -22.54
N ILE A 14 -29.16 5.08 -23.26
CA ILE A 14 -27.78 5.01 -23.78
C ILE A 14 -27.56 6.07 -24.87
N SER A 15 -28.55 6.31 -25.73
CA SER A 15 -28.45 7.35 -26.76
C SER A 15 -28.41 8.77 -26.19
N ASP A 16 -29.14 9.03 -25.11
CA ASP A 16 -29.08 10.32 -24.38
C ASP A 16 -27.77 10.47 -23.61
N TRP A 17 -27.24 9.38 -23.06
CA TRP A 17 -25.94 9.36 -22.40
C TRP A 17 -24.81 9.67 -23.38
N LEU A 18 -24.80 9.05 -24.57
CA LEU A 18 -23.82 9.34 -25.63
C LEU A 18 -23.95 10.73 -26.26
N ARG A 19 -25.07 11.45 -26.05
CA ARG A 19 -25.17 12.87 -26.42
C ARG A 19 -24.42 13.77 -25.45
N ASN A 20 -24.23 13.35 -24.20
CA ASN A 20 -23.61 14.18 -23.17
C ASN A 20 -22.12 14.39 -23.46
N ARG A 21 -21.69 15.66 -23.52
CA ARG A 21 -20.30 16.03 -23.78
C ARG A 21 -19.31 15.47 -22.76
N ASN A 22 -19.71 15.38 -21.49
CA ASN A 22 -18.86 14.82 -20.43
C ASN A 22 -18.71 13.31 -20.59
N THR A 23 -19.78 12.61 -20.94
CA THR A 23 -19.75 11.17 -21.25
C THR A 23 -18.84 10.88 -22.44
N VAL A 24 -19.02 11.58 -23.57
CA VAL A 24 -18.18 11.39 -24.76
C VAL A 24 -16.70 11.67 -24.43
N LYS A 25 -16.43 12.70 -23.62
CA LYS A 25 -15.06 12.98 -23.17
C LYS A 25 -14.51 11.85 -22.29
N TYR A 26 -15.30 11.32 -21.36
CA TYR A 26 -14.90 10.21 -20.51
C TYR A 26 -14.57 8.96 -21.35
N LEU A 27 -15.46 8.57 -22.26
CA LEU A 27 -15.27 7.43 -23.15
C LEU A 27 -14.01 7.59 -24.00
N GLY A 28 -13.78 8.77 -24.60
CA GLY A 28 -12.57 9.00 -25.38
C GLY A 28 -11.28 8.94 -24.56
N ILE A 29 -11.31 9.37 -23.29
CA ILE A 29 -10.14 9.22 -22.39
C ILE A 29 -9.93 7.74 -22.06
N TRP A 30 -10.98 7.02 -21.70
CA TRP A 30 -10.90 5.59 -21.40
C TRP A 30 -10.31 4.81 -22.58
N GLU A 31 -10.83 5.05 -23.79
CA GLU A 31 -10.31 4.44 -25.02
C GLU A 31 -8.86 4.84 -25.28
N SER A 32 -8.47 6.11 -25.08
CA SER A 32 -7.07 6.52 -25.27
C SER A 32 -6.06 5.79 -24.37
N ILE A 33 -6.51 5.34 -23.19
CA ILE A 33 -5.67 4.63 -22.22
C ILE A 33 -5.58 3.13 -22.57
N TYR A 34 -6.70 2.53 -22.97
CA TYR A 34 -6.82 1.07 -23.09
C TYR A 34 -6.90 0.54 -24.53
N ASN A 35 -7.04 1.40 -25.54
CA ASN A 35 -7.24 1.03 -26.93
C ASN A 35 -6.17 1.64 -27.85
N PRO A 36 -5.13 0.89 -28.21
CA PRO A 36 -4.08 1.35 -29.12
C PRO A 36 -4.56 1.69 -30.54
N LEU A 37 -5.72 1.16 -30.96
CA LEU A 37 -6.28 1.33 -32.31
C LEU A 37 -7.39 2.39 -32.38
N PHE A 38 -7.55 3.19 -31.31
CA PHE A 38 -8.58 4.20 -31.22
C PHE A 38 -8.40 5.30 -32.27
N ASN A 39 -9.48 5.60 -33.00
CA ASN A 39 -9.48 6.62 -34.05
C ASN A 39 -9.77 8.02 -33.46
N TYR A 40 -8.68 8.72 -33.13
CA TYR A 40 -8.72 10.08 -32.58
C TYR A 40 -9.34 11.13 -33.52
N GLY A 41 -9.23 10.95 -34.84
CA GLY A 41 -9.76 11.89 -35.83
C GLY A 41 -11.28 11.92 -35.79
N GLU A 42 -11.92 10.75 -35.93
CA GLU A 42 -13.37 10.61 -35.81
C GLU A 42 -13.88 10.97 -34.42
N PHE A 43 -13.13 10.62 -33.37
CA PHE A 43 -13.45 11.03 -32.02
C PHE A 43 -13.52 12.56 -31.86
N ALA A 44 -12.58 13.31 -32.45
CA ALA A 44 -12.58 14.77 -32.38
C ALA A 44 -13.84 15.37 -33.04
N VAL A 45 -14.26 14.81 -34.19
CA VAL A 45 -15.50 15.19 -34.88
C VAL A 45 -16.71 14.93 -33.99
N ILE A 46 -16.84 13.72 -33.45
CA ILE A 46 -17.93 13.36 -32.53
C ILE A 46 -17.96 14.27 -31.29
N LYS A 47 -16.81 14.49 -30.65
CA LYS A 47 -16.68 15.34 -29.47
C LYS A 47 -17.07 16.80 -29.72
N SER A 48 -16.83 17.31 -30.93
CA SER A 48 -17.22 18.67 -31.32
C SER A 48 -18.73 18.85 -31.48
N GLN A 49 -19.45 17.77 -31.81
CA GLN A 49 -20.90 17.75 -32.00
C GLN A 49 -21.66 17.35 -30.72
N ALA A 50 -20.99 16.64 -29.81
CA ALA A 50 -21.55 16.22 -28.54
C ALA A 50 -22.03 17.41 -27.69
N GLY A 51 -23.24 17.29 -27.14
CA GLY A 51 -23.93 18.32 -26.36
C GLY A 51 -24.90 19.19 -27.16
N LEU A 52 -24.91 19.12 -28.50
CA LEU A 52 -25.96 19.74 -29.31
C LEU A 52 -27.26 18.95 -29.19
N ASN A 53 -28.40 19.64 -29.03
CA ASN A 53 -29.72 19.00 -28.92
C ASN A 53 -30.08 18.16 -30.17
N SER A 54 -29.59 18.58 -31.34
CA SER A 54 -29.78 17.89 -32.62
C SER A 54 -28.85 16.70 -32.81
N TYR A 55 -27.80 16.56 -31.99
CA TYR A 55 -26.81 15.51 -32.16
C TYR A 55 -27.25 14.22 -31.47
N LYS A 56 -27.19 13.11 -32.22
CA LYS A 56 -27.45 11.76 -31.73
C LYS A 56 -26.50 10.79 -32.42
N ILE A 57 -25.88 9.90 -31.65
CA ILE A 57 -25.03 8.82 -32.16
C ILE A 57 -25.45 7.51 -31.49
N SER A 58 -25.51 6.42 -32.26
CA SER A 58 -25.75 5.10 -31.71
C SER A 58 -24.45 4.48 -31.19
N VAL A 59 -24.54 3.51 -30.28
CA VAL A 59 -23.35 2.75 -29.82
C VAL A 59 -22.65 2.08 -30.99
N LYS A 60 -23.42 1.55 -31.94
CA LYS A 60 -22.89 0.92 -33.14
C LYS A 60 -22.05 1.91 -33.96
N ASP A 61 -22.58 3.10 -34.24
CA ASP A 61 -21.86 4.13 -35.00
C ASP A 61 -20.64 4.65 -34.23
N TRP A 62 -20.73 4.78 -32.90
CA TRP A 62 -19.59 5.16 -32.06
C TRP A 62 -18.45 4.15 -32.22
N VAL A 63 -18.75 2.86 -32.09
CA VAL A 63 -17.76 1.77 -32.21
C VAL A 63 -17.18 1.72 -33.63
N GLU A 64 -18.02 1.79 -34.67
CA GLU A 64 -17.58 1.71 -36.06
C GLU A 64 -16.71 2.90 -36.47
N LYS A 65 -17.04 4.12 -36.03
CA LYS A 65 -16.26 5.32 -36.38
C LYS A 65 -14.96 5.43 -35.59
N THR A 66 -14.99 5.08 -34.31
CA THR A 66 -13.86 5.33 -33.40
C THR A 66 -12.98 4.10 -33.15
N ASN A 67 -13.35 2.92 -33.65
CA ASN A 67 -12.77 1.63 -33.26
C ASN A 67 -12.81 1.37 -31.75
N ALA A 68 -13.79 1.93 -31.04
CA ALA A 68 -13.91 1.78 -29.59
C ALA A 68 -14.08 0.31 -29.19
N ILE A 69 -13.40 -0.10 -28.11
CA ILE A 69 -13.47 -1.46 -27.56
C ILE A 69 -14.27 -1.53 -26.25
N GLY A 70 -14.49 -0.38 -25.61
CA GLY A 70 -15.14 -0.25 -24.32
C GLY A 70 -16.66 -0.40 -24.38
N LEU A 71 -17.26 -0.21 -25.56
CA LEU A 71 -18.68 -0.45 -25.84
C LEU A 71 -18.82 -1.45 -26.98
N LYS A 72 -19.88 -2.26 -26.95
CA LYS A 72 -20.20 -3.21 -28.01
C LYS A 72 -21.70 -3.30 -28.21
N ALA A 73 -22.16 -3.10 -29.44
CA ALA A 73 -23.54 -3.36 -29.85
C ALA A 73 -23.61 -4.69 -30.61
N THR A 74 -24.52 -5.58 -30.22
CA THR A 74 -24.77 -6.85 -30.92
C THR A 74 -26.24 -6.99 -31.27
N ALA A 75 -26.53 -7.49 -32.49
CA ALA A 75 -27.89 -7.78 -32.94
C ALA A 75 -28.23 -9.27 -32.74
N GLY A 76 -29.52 -9.58 -32.57
CA GLY A 76 -30.03 -10.96 -32.49
C GLY A 76 -30.82 -11.26 -31.21
N ARG A 77 -31.20 -12.53 -31.03
CA ARG A 77 -32.05 -13.00 -29.91
C ARG A 77 -31.45 -12.77 -28.52
N TYR A 78 -30.12 -12.66 -28.43
CA TYR A 78 -29.36 -12.28 -27.23
C TYR A 78 -28.56 -10.98 -27.46
N GLY A 79 -29.02 -10.18 -28.42
CA GLY A 79 -28.44 -8.88 -28.74
C GLY A 79 -28.63 -7.87 -27.60
N GLY A 80 -27.85 -6.81 -27.66
CA GLY A 80 -27.83 -5.74 -26.67
C GLY A 80 -26.57 -4.90 -26.73
N THR A 81 -26.55 -3.84 -25.92
CA THR A 81 -25.36 -3.04 -25.67
C THR A 81 -24.62 -3.59 -24.45
N TYR A 82 -23.34 -3.88 -24.65
CA TYR A 82 -22.42 -4.33 -23.61
C TYR A 82 -21.34 -3.26 -23.41
N ALA A 83 -20.85 -3.14 -22.19
CA ALA A 83 -19.81 -2.19 -21.83
C ALA A 83 -18.76 -2.85 -20.95
N HIS A 84 -17.52 -2.37 -21.03
CA HIS A 84 -16.49 -2.68 -20.04
C HIS A 84 -16.99 -2.29 -18.62
N PRO A 85 -16.64 -3.02 -17.55
CA PRO A 85 -17.08 -2.71 -16.19
C PRO A 85 -16.94 -1.23 -15.81
N ASP A 86 -15.79 -0.60 -16.02
CA ASP A 86 -15.58 0.83 -15.70
C ASP A 86 -16.61 1.75 -16.37
N ILE A 87 -16.89 1.49 -17.64
CA ILE A 87 -17.83 2.26 -18.45
C ILE A 87 -19.27 1.98 -17.99
N ALA A 88 -19.59 0.74 -17.63
CA ALA A 88 -20.88 0.38 -17.04
C ALA A 88 -21.09 1.05 -15.68
N PHE A 89 -20.05 1.17 -14.85
CA PHE A 89 -20.08 1.91 -13.59
C PHE A 89 -20.31 3.40 -13.83
N GLU A 90 -19.63 4.01 -14.80
CA GLU A 90 -19.87 5.41 -15.17
C GLU A 90 -21.34 5.62 -15.59
N PHE A 91 -21.86 4.76 -16.46
CA PHE A 91 -23.26 4.82 -16.89
C PHE A 91 -24.24 4.68 -15.72
N GLY A 92 -23.99 3.74 -14.81
CA GLY A 92 -24.78 3.57 -13.58
C GLY A 92 -24.73 4.81 -12.67
N MET A 93 -23.56 5.44 -12.54
CA MET A 93 -23.39 6.69 -11.78
C MET A 93 -24.09 7.88 -12.45
N TRP A 94 -24.19 7.89 -13.77
CA TRP A 94 -24.92 8.90 -14.53
C TRP A 94 -26.43 8.76 -14.37
N ILE A 95 -26.98 7.54 -14.43
CA ILE A 95 -28.42 7.28 -14.27
C ILE A 95 -28.87 7.52 -12.83
N SER A 96 -28.07 7.09 -11.85
CA SER A 96 -28.51 7.05 -10.44
C SER A 96 -27.55 7.83 -9.53
N PRO A 97 -27.97 9.03 -9.08
CA PRO A 97 -27.25 9.77 -8.04
C PRO A 97 -27.07 8.96 -6.74
N HIS A 98 -28.04 8.12 -6.39
CA HIS A 98 -27.95 7.22 -5.24
C HIS A 98 -26.81 6.22 -5.42
N PHE A 99 -26.74 5.55 -6.57
CA PHE A 99 -25.66 4.61 -6.87
C PHE A 99 -24.29 5.30 -6.81
N LYS A 100 -24.19 6.51 -7.35
CA LYS A 100 -22.98 7.34 -7.28
C LYS A 100 -22.55 7.63 -5.83
N ILE A 101 -23.48 8.01 -4.95
CA ILE A 101 -23.18 8.26 -3.53
C ILE A 101 -22.72 6.97 -2.84
N TYR A 102 -23.39 5.84 -3.09
CA TYR A 102 -23.02 4.55 -2.50
C TYR A 102 -21.62 4.09 -2.94
N LEU A 103 -21.27 4.27 -4.21
CA LEU A 103 -19.93 3.93 -4.71
C LEU A 103 -18.84 4.78 -4.03
N ILE A 104 -19.10 6.08 -3.83
CA ILE A 104 -18.17 6.98 -3.10
C ILE A 104 -18.02 6.52 -1.64
N LYS A 105 -19.14 6.20 -0.98
CA LYS A 105 -19.13 5.71 0.41
C LYS A 105 -18.36 4.40 0.54
N GLU A 106 -18.53 3.49 -0.41
CA GLU A 106 -17.84 2.21 -0.41
C GLU A 106 -16.33 2.37 -0.65
N PHE A 107 -15.94 3.27 -1.54
CA PHE A 107 -14.53 3.61 -1.72
C PHE A 107 -13.90 4.21 -0.45
N GLN A 108 -14.61 5.09 0.26
CA GLN A 108 -14.16 5.62 1.54
C GLN A 108 -14.01 4.52 2.59
N ARG A 109 -15.00 3.63 2.72
CA ARG A 109 -14.94 2.47 3.63
C ARG A 109 -13.70 1.61 3.37
N LEU A 110 -13.41 1.29 2.11
CA LEU A 110 -12.23 0.51 1.75
C LEU A 110 -10.92 1.22 2.10
N LYS A 111 -10.86 2.55 1.91
CA LYS A 111 -9.69 3.35 2.32
C LYS A 111 -9.48 3.35 3.82
N ASP A 112 -10.56 3.51 4.58
CA ASP A 112 -10.49 3.54 6.04
C ASP A 112 -10.07 2.17 6.60
N GLU A 113 -10.63 1.08 6.08
CA GLU A 113 -10.25 -0.28 6.47
C GLU A 113 -8.78 -0.59 6.16
N GLU A 114 -8.28 -0.19 5.00
CA GLU A 114 -6.87 -0.38 4.65
C GLU A 114 -5.95 0.42 5.59
N ASN A 115 -6.30 1.68 5.87
CA ASN A 115 -5.54 2.52 6.79
C ASN A 115 -5.54 1.97 8.22
N ASP A 116 -6.68 1.44 8.69
CA ASP A 116 -6.78 0.86 10.02
C ASP A 116 -6.01 -0.47 10.13
N ARG A 117 -6.00 -1.30 9.09
CA ARG A 117 -5.11 -2.47 9.01
C ARG A 117 -3.65 -2.08 9.09
N LEU A 118 -3.23 -1.04 8.36
CA LEU A 118 -1.86 -0.53 8.41
C LEU A 118 -1.48 0.00 9.81
N LYS A 119 -2.38 0.75 10.47
CA LYS A 119 -2.17 1.20 11.85
C LYS A 119 -2.08 0.04 12.84
N LEU A 120 -2.88 -1.01 12.66
CA LEU A 120 -2.91 -2.17 13.54
C LEU A 120 -1.60 -2.96 13.45
N ASN A 121 -1.07 -3.14 12.24
CA ASN A 121 0.27 -3.69 12.01
C ASN A 121 1.36 -2.83 12.67
N TRP A 122 1.28 -1.51 12.53
CA TRP A 122 2.24 -0.58 13.13
C TRP A 122 2.16 -0.55 14.68
N GLY A 123 0.96 -0.69 15.24
CA GLY A 123 0.73 -0.82 16.67
C GLY A 123 1.28 -2.12 17.25
N LEU A 124 1.05 -3.24 16.56
CA LEU A 124 1.57 -4.56 16.93
C LEU A 124 3.10 -4.57 16.92
N GLN A 125 3.74 -4.03 15.88
CA GLN A 125 5.19 -3.93 15.78
C GLN A 125 5.80 -3.10 16.92
N ARG A 126 5.21 -1.95 17.25
CA ARG A 126 5.69 -1.13 18.38
C ARG A 126 5.48 -1.80 19.73
N THR A 127 4.41 -2.58 19.89
CA THR A 127 4.15 -3.32 21.13
C THR A 127 5.17 -4.44 21.30
N LEU A 128 5.44 -5.20 20.23
CA LEU A 128 6.49 -6.23 20.22
C LEU A 128 7.87 -5.64 20.53
N ALA A 129 8.21 -4.50 19.92
CA ALA A 129 9.48 -3.80 20.19
C ALA A 129 9.61 -3.38 21.66
N LYS A 130 8.55 -2.83 22.26
CA LYS A 130 8.56 -2.46 23.69
C LYS A 130 8.71 -3.65 24.62
N VAL A 131 7.96 -4.74 24.36
CA VAL A 131 8.04 -5.97 25.16
C VAL A 131 9.45 -6.56 25.09
N ASN A 132 10.04 -6.62 23.90
CA ASN A 132 11.39 -7.13 23.71
C ASN A 132 12.47 -6.26 24.39
N TYR A 133 12.32 -4.93 24.34
CA TYR A 133 13.21 -4.02 25.07
C TYR A 133 13.17 -4.25 26.59
N HIS A 134 11.99 -4.49 27.16
CA HIS A 134 11.85 -4.81 28.58
C HIS A 134 12.52 -6.13 28.94
N ILE A 135 12.27 -7.20 28.19
CA ILE A 135 12.91 -8.52 28.39
C ILE A 135 14.44 -8.40 28.34
N HIS A 136 14.98 -7.64 27.39
CA HIS A 136 16.42 -7.41 27.25
C HIS A 136 16.99 -6.61 28.42
N THR A 137 16.30 -5.54 28.83
CA THR A 137 16.73 -4.70 29.96
C THR A 137 16.76 -5.50 31.27
N ASP A 138 15.74 -6.34 31.49
CA ASP A 138 15.64 -7.19 32.67
C ASP A 138 16.77 -8.24 32.69
N ALA A 139 17.06 -8.89 31.56
CA ALA A 139 18.17 -9.86 31.46
C ALA A 139 19.55 -9.22 31.73
N ILE A 140 19.79 -7.99 31.26
CA ILE A 140 21.02 -7.24 31.59
C ILE A 140 21.08 -6.98 33.10
N LYS A 141 19.98 -6.50 33.67
CA LYS A 141 19.91 -6.14 35.09
C LYS A 141 20.14 -7.34 36.01
N GLU A 142 19.60 -8.50 35.65
CA GLU A 142 19.67 -9.70 36.48
C GLU A 142 21.00 -10.44 36.37
N ASN A 143 21.67 -10.40 35.22
CA ASN A 143 22.85 -11.25 34.97
C ASN A 143 24.16 -10.46 34.81
N LEU A 144 24.11 -9.19 34.38
CA LEU A 144 25.32 -8.39 34.06
C LEU A 144 25.58 -7.25 35.04
N ILE A 145 24.61 -6.90 35.90
CA ILE A 145 24.72 -5.80 36.87
C ILE A 145 24.85 -6.40 38.27
N PRO A 146 26.03 -6.36 38.90
CA PRO A 146 26.19 -6.76 40.29
C PRO A 146 25.39 -5.84 41.23
N SER A 147 24.89 -6.37 42.35
CA SER A 147 24.03 -5.64 43.32
C SER A 147 24.65 -4.37 43.91
N GLU A 148 25.98 -4.19 43.78
CA GLU A 148 26.78 -3.18 44.50
C GLU A 148 27.47 -2.18 43.55
N ILE A 149 26.91 -1.88 42.37
CA ILE A 149 27.49 -0.88 41.46
C ILE A 149 26.73 0.46 41.46
N THR A 150 27.48 1.54 41.25
CA THR A 150 26.91 2.89 41.18
C THR A 150 26.02 3.07 39.94
N LYS A 151 25.02 3.96 40.00
CA LYS A 151 24.13 4.26 38.86
C LYS A 151 24.88 4.65 37.59
N GLN A 152 26.04 5.33 37.72
CA GLN A 152 26.88 5.68 36.56
C GLN A 152 27.52 4.44 35.92
N GLN A 153 28.01 3.49 36.71
CA GLN A 153 28.56 2.24 36.19
C GLN A 153 27.48 1.38 35.53
N ALA A 154 26.27 1.31 36.11
CA ALA A 154 25.14 0.61 35.51
C ALA A 154 24.75 1.21 34.15
N ASN A 155 24.68 2.54 34.05
CA ASN A 155 24.38 3.24 32.79
C ASN A 155 25.44 2.95 31.69
N SER A 156 26.72 2.84 32.06
CA SER A 156 27.78 2.47 31.11
C SER A 156 27.63 1.05 30.58
N VAL A 157 27.22 0.09 31.42
CA VAL A 157 26.94 -1.29 31.00
C VAL A 157 25.73 -1.34 30.07
N TYR A 158 24.63 -0.64 30.40
CA TYR A 158 23.47 -0.55 29.52
C TYR A 158 23.80 0.09 28.16
N ALA A 159 24.59 1.16 28.15
CA ALA A 159 25.01 1.81 26.91
C ALA A 159 25.89 0.88 26.05
N SER A 160 26.81 0.14 26.69
CA SER A 160 27.64 -0.84 26.00
C SER A 160 26.82 -1.98 25.38
N GLU A 161 25.85 -2.53 26.12
CA GLU A 161 24.98 -3.60 25.62
C GLU A 161 24.04 -3.14 24.51
N ALA A 162 23.53 -1.91 24.59
CA ALA A 162 22.76 -1.31 23.50
C ALA A 162 23.62 -1.08 22.24
N ASP A 163 24.90 -0.74 22.41
CA ASP A 163 25.83 -0.56 21.30
C ASP A 163 26.20 -1.88 20.61
N ILE A 164 26.21 -3.03 21.30
CA ILE A 164 26.39 -4.34 20.64
C ILE A 164 25.34 -4.54 19.55
N LEU A 165 24.07 -4.24 19.86
CA LEU A 165 22.96 -4.40 18.92
C LEU A 165 23.10 -3.46 17.71
N ASN A 166 23.54 -2.22 17.96
CA ASN A 166 23.79 -1.25 16.90
C ASN A 166 24.97 -1.69 16.02
N VAL A 167 26.05 -2.18 16.61
CA VAL A 167 27.22 -2.69 15.88
C VAL A 167 26.86 -3.94 15.10
N ALA A 168 26.07 -4.86 15.68
CA ALA A 168 25.64 -6.08 15.03
C ALA A 168 24.83 -5.83 13.74
N LEU A 169 23.99 -4.79 13.71
CA LEU A 169 23.14 -4.49 12.55
C LEU A 169 23.69 -3.40 11.62
N PHE A 170 24.25 -2.33 12.17
CA PHE A 170 24.67 -1.14 11.43
C PHE A 170 26.19 -1.00 11.30
N GLY A 171 26.96 -1.81 12.01
CA GLY A 171 28.43 -1.73 12.02
C GLY A 171 28.99 -0.49 12.72
N MET A 172 28.17 0.23 13.50
CA MET A 172 28.57 1.45 14.20
C MET A 172 27.87 1.60 15.54
N THR A 173 28.50 2.33 16.47
CA THR A 173 27.93 2.69 17.77
C THR A 173 27.02 3.91 17.68
N ALA A 174 26.19 4.12 18.69
CA ALA A 174 25.33 5.31 18.78
C ALA A 174 26.14 6.62 18.84
N LYS A 175 27.39 6.57 19.31
CA LYS A 175 28.31 7.72 19.28
C LYS A 175 28.82 7.98 17.86
N GLN A 176 29.33 6.96 17.18
CA GLN A 176 29.82 7.08 15.80
C GLN A 176 28.73 7.57 14.85
N TRP A 177 27.48 7.13 15.05
CA TRP A 177 26.35 7.61 14.26
C TRP A 177 26.06 9.10 14.49
N ARG A 178 26.11 9.58 15.74
CA ARG A 178 25.93 11.01 16.06
C ARG A 178 27.07 11.87 15.48
N ASP A 179 28.31 11.38 15.58
CA ASP A 179 29.48 12.08 15.06
C ASP A 179 29.42 12.21 13.52
N THR A 180 28.84 11.21 12.83
CA THR A 180 28.67 11.22 11.37
C THR A 180 27.39 11.91 10.88
N ASN A 181 26.44 12.22 11.78
CA ASN A 181 25.17 12.87 11.46
C ASN A 181 24.89 14.09 12.39
N PRO A 182 25.76 15.12 12.39
CA PRO A 182 25.68 16.24 13.32
C PRO A 182 24.43 17.13 13.11
N ASP A 183 23.82 17.06 11.93
CA ASP A 183 22.63 17.81 11.52
C ASP A 183 21.31 17.10 11.85
N LYS A 184 21.35 15.82 12.22
CA LYS A 184 20.15 15.01 12.51
C LYS A 184 19.83 14.99 14.01
N LYS A 185 18.55 15.23 14.34
CA LYS A 185 18.04 15.16 15.71
C LYS A 185 17.46 13.78 15.99
N GLY A 186 18.00 13.06 16.96
CA GLY A 186 17.46 11.76 17.39
C GLY A 186 18.56 10.70 17.54
N ASN A 187 18.16 9.43 17.46
CA ASN A 187 19.04 8.27 17.50
C ASN A 187 19.01 7.53 16.16
N ILE A 188 20.00 6.67 15.89
CA ILE A 188 20.09 5.83 14.69
C ILE A 188 18.77 5.11 14.39
N ARG A 189 18.09 4.62 15.43
CA ARG A 189 16.81 3.90 15.34
C ARG A 189 15.70 4.74 14.68
N ASP A 190 15.69 6.06 14.87
CA ASP A 190 14.68 6.96 14.28
C ASP A 190 14.81 7.11 12.76
N TYR A 191 15.98 6.76 12.22
CA TYR A 191 16.34 6.89 10.81
C TYR A 191 16.49 5.53 10.10
N THR A 192 15.90 4.47 10.67
CA THR A 192 15.96 3.11 10.14
C THR A 192 14.68 2.69 9.44
N ILE A 193 14.80 1.77 8.48
CA ILE A 193 13.63 1.18 7.82
C ILE A 193 12.95 0.16 8.74
N ILE A 194 11.68 -0.14 8.48
CA ILE A 194 10.86 -1.02 9.33
C ILE A 194 11.51 -2.39 9.50
N GLU A 195 12.09 -2.95 8.44
CA GLU A 195 12.77 -4.24 8.45
C GLU A 195 13.93 -4.26 9.46
N GLN A 196 14.71 -3.18 9.54
CA GLN A 196 15.81 -3.05 10.49
C GLN A 196 15.31 -2.94 11.93
N LEU A 197 14.19 -2.27 12.18
CA LEU A 197 13.56 -2.22 13.50
C LEU A 197 13.08 -3.59 13.97
N VAL A 198 12.52 -4.41 13.07
CA VAL A 198 12.12 -5.78 13.39
C VAL A 198 13.33 -6.64 13.76
N VAL A 199 14.42 -6.54 12.99
CA VAL A 199 15.65 -7.28 13.27
C VAL A 199 16.28 -6.83 14.60
N LEU A 200 16.32 -5.53 14.89
CA LEU A 200 16.75 -5.01 16.20
C LEU A 200 15.95 -5.62 17.35
N SER A 201 14.63 -5.60 17.24
CA SER A 201 13.75 -6.11 18.28
C SER A 201 13.94 -7.61 18.53
N ASN A 202 14.20 -8.39 17.47
CA ASN A 202 14.48 -9.81 17.61
C ASN A 202 15.87 -10.06 18.23
N MET A 203 16.88 -9.30 17.81
CA MET A 203 18.21 -9.34 18.41
C MET A 203 18.21 -8.97 19.89
N GLU A 204 17.34 -8.06 20.34
CA GLU A 204 17.16 -7.75 21.77
C GLU A 204 16.75 -9.02 22.55
N SER A 205 15.75 -9.77 22.07
CA SER A 205 15.34 -11.03 22.69
C SER A 205 16.43 -12.10 22.65
N ILE A 206 17.15 -12.22 21.54
CA ILE A 206 18.23 -13.21 21.40
C ILE A 206 19.39 -12.84 22.33
N ASN A 207 19.78 -11.58 22.39
CA ASN A 207 20.85 -11.15 23.28
C ASN A 207 20.50 -11.40 24.74
N ALA A 208 19.23 -11.21 25.15
CA ALA A 208 18.76 -11.53 26.49
C ALA A 208 18.98 -13.02 26.83
N LEU A 209 18.66 -13.92 25.90
CA LEU A 209 18.91 -15.35 26.06
C LEU A 209 20.41 -15.68 26.12
N LEU A 210 21.22 -15.06 25.25
CA LEU A 210 22.67 -15.30 25.24
C LEU A 210 23.35 -14.78 26.52
N ILE A 211 22.82 -13.71 27.11
CA ILE A 211 23.24 -13.21 28.42
C ILE A 211 22.95 -14.25 29.51
N GLN A 212 21.75 -14.83 29.53
CA GLN A 212 21.37 -15.87 30.50
C GLN A 212 22.20 -17.16 30.35
N GLN A 213 22.80 -17.38 29.19
CA GLN A 213 23.72 -18.50 28.93
C GLN A 213 25.18 -18.17 29.29
N ASP A 214 25.43 -17.03 29.93
CA ASP A 214 26.76 -16.55 30.32
C ASP A 214 27.74 -16.40 29.13
N LEU A 215 27.23 -16.13 27.91
CA LEU A 215 28.12 -15.96 26.77
C LEU A 215 28.89 -14.62 26.85
N PRO A 216 30.21 -14.64 26.59
CA PRO A 216 31.02 -13.44 26.48
C PRO A 216 30.50 -12.45 25.42
N GLN A 217 30.63 -11.16 25.70
CA GLN A 217 30.08 -10.08 24.86
C GLN A 217 30.56 -10.13 23.39
N ASN A 218 31.82 -10.47 23.18
CA ASN A 218 32.44 -10.63 21.85
C ASN A 218 31.81 -11.79 21.06
N GLU A 219 31.52 -12.91 21.72
CA GLU A 219 30.87 -14.06 21.08
C GLU A 219 29.41 -13.76 20.75
N ARG A 220 28.70 -13.07 21.66
CA ARG A 220 27.33 -12.59 21.43
C ARG A 220 27.25 -11.69 20.22
N LEU A 221 28.18 -10.72 20.07
CA LEU A 221 28.22 -9.83 18.91
C LEU A 221 28.32 -10.60 17.58
N ILE A 222 29.18 -11.61 17.51
CA ILE A 222 29.34 -12.44 16.30
C ILE A 222 28.04 -13.20 15.98
N GLN A 223 27.40 -13.78 16.99
CA GLN A 223 26.14 -14.50 16.78
C GLN A 223 25.00 -13.55 16.37
N LEU A 224 24.88 -12.40 17.02
CA LEU A 224 23.88 -11.39 16.70
C LEU A 224 24.05 -10.84 15.30
N ASN A 225 25.29 -10.60 14.85
CA ASN A 225 25.55 -10.16 13.48
C ASN A 225 25.14 -11.23 12.44
N LYS A 226 25.44 -12.52 12.69
CA LYS A 226 24.98 -13.62 11.82
C LYS A 226 23.46 -13.68 11.72
N VAL A 227 22.78 -13.53 12.87
CA VAL A 227 21.32 -13.47 12.92
C VAL A 227 20.81 -12.25 12.14
N ALA A 228 21.38 -11.07 12.35
CA ALA A 228 21.00 -9.84 11.68
C ALA A 228 21.09 -9.97 10.15
N VAL A 229 22.20 -10.48 9.64
CA VAL A 229 22.43 -10.71 8.20
C VAL A 229 21.41 -11.69 7.65
N THR A 230 21.17 -12.81 8.34
CA THR A 230 20.23 -13.85 7.90
C THR A 230 18.79 -13.32 7.85
N GLN A 231 18.38 -12.57 8.87
CA GLN A 231 17.03 -12.01 8.94
C GLN A 231 16.83 -10.88 7.93
N MET A 232 17.82 -9.98 7.77
CA MET A 232 17.77 -8.93 6.77
C MET A 232 17.68 -9.49 5.35
N LYS A 233 18.47 -10.54 5.03
CA LYS A 233 18.39 -11.21 3.73
C LYS A 233 16.99 -11.80 3.51
N SER A 234 16.45 -12.49 4.51
CA SER A 234 15.12 -13.10 4.44
C SER A 234 14.00 -12.06 4.27
N LEU A 235 14.08 -10.91 4.95
CA LEU A 235 13.09 -9.84 4.87
C LEU A 235 13.16 -9.07 3.54
N VAL A 236 14.36 -8.85 3.00
CA VAL A 236 14.57 -8.14 1.72
C VAL A 236 14.20 -9.01 0.52
N GLU A 237 14.43 -10.32 0.59
CA GLU A 237 14.07 -11.28 -0.47
C GLU A 237 12.57 -11.62 -0.46
N ASN A 238 11.86 -11.37 0.64
CA ASN A 238 10.44 -11.66 0.75
C ASN A 238 9.58 -10.66 -0.06
N LYS A 239 9.00 -11.15 -1.16
CA LYS A 239 8.10 -10.39 -2.06
C LYS A 239 6.89 -9.79 -1.35
N ALA A 240 6.47 -10.30 -0.20
CA ALA A 240 5.37 -9.73 0.58
C ALA A 240 5.73 -8.38 1.22
N VAL A 241 6.99 -8.17 1.60
CA VAL A 241 7.49 -6.90 2.18
C VAL A 241 7.58 -5.82 1.09
N LYS A 242 7.90 -6.19 -0.16
CA LYS A 242 7.86 -5.26 -1.31
C LYS A 242 6.48 -4.67 -1.60
N LYS A 243 5.38 -5.29 -1.14
CA LYS A 243 4.01 -4.78 -1.28
C LYS A 243 3.58 -3.80 -0.18
N LEU A 244 4.39 -3.65 0.89
CA LEU A 244 4.12 -2.74 2.01
C LEU A 244 4.80 -1.37 1.85
N LYS A 245 5.56 -1.15 0.75
CA LYS A 245 6.19 0.12 0.40
C LYS A 245 5.32 0.96 -0.51
#